data_AF-A0A4E0RAF2-F1
#
_entry.id   AF-A0A4E0RAF2-F1
#
_cell.length_a   1.000
_cell.length_b   1.000
_cell.length_c   1.000
_cell.angle_alpha   90.00
_cell.angle_beta   90.00
_cell.angle_gamma   90.00
#
_symmetry.space_group_name_H-M   'P 1'
#
loop_
_entity.id
_entity.type
_entity.pdbx_description
1 polymer ?
#
loop_
_entity_poly.entity_id
_entity_poly.type
_entity_poly.pdbx_seq_one_letter_code
_entity_poly.pdbx_strand_id
1 'polypeptide(L)'
;NGGHVSEIDLGWDSSSNNLTGSIPPELAQLSNLTVLLLDSNSLTGSIPPELAQLSNLKYLWLNENQLCGEIPSDLMNLTNLLSSPDGLRLQTNNLINTDTEYPADFVTWLDQINPDWRTQVSPTYCSLLQFSATNYNINEGDSAATITVTRTENSLGAVSLEYATSDETATAPNDYSQTTGTLNWADGDTADKTFTVDIIDDSEQESHETFSVSLGNPTGGAELGEPAVVTITDNDTIQKTLSVTKTGNGTITSTPTGINCGTDCTEDYNTGTEVTLTATPEAGSTFTGWSGDCNGTGNCVVTMNNDLSVTATFQPDQKTLSVTKNGTGNGTITSTPTGINCGTDCTENY
;
A
#
# COMPACT_ATOMS: atom_id res chain seq x y z
N ASN A 1 23.45 -34.62 -19.21
CA ASN A 1 24.11 -35.95 -19.05
C ASN A 1 25.34 -36.05 -19.93
N GLY A 2 26.53 -35.76 -19.39
CA GLY A 2 27.81 -36.01 -20.08
C GLY A 2 28.85 -34.88 -20.11
N GLY A 3 28.86 -33.94 -19.17
CA GLY A 3 29.90 -32.91 -19.11
C GLY A 3 31.25 -33.48 -18.65
N HIS A 4 32.25 -33.47 -19.53
CA HIS A 4 33.64 -33.86 -19.26
C HIS A 4 34.51 -32.70 -18.75
N VAL A 5 33.90 -31.56 -18.39
CA VAL A 5 34.66 -30.38 -17.96
C VAL A 5 35.33 -30.70 -16.63
N SER A 6 36.64 -30.91 -16.68
CA SER A 6 37.49 -31.18 -15.51
C SER A 6 38.29 -29.97 -15.07
N GLU A 7 38.32 -28.92 -15.89
CA GLU A 7 39.13 -27.74 -15.67
C GLU A 7 38.46 -26.51 -16.27
N ILE A 8 38.35 -25.47 -15.45
CA ILE A 8 38.03 -24.10 -15.84
C ILE A 8 39.18 -23.25 -15.32
N ASP A 9 39.97 -22.73 -16.24
CA ASP A 9 41.05 -21.80 -15.95
C ASP A 9 40.76 -20.48 -16.67
N LEU A 10 40.38 -19.48 -15.89
CA LEU A 10 40.17 -18.09 -16.29
C LEU A 10 41.09 -17.16 -15.49
N GLY A 11 42.14 -17.70 -14.86
CA GLY A 11 43.08 -17.00 -13.99
C GLY A 11 44.52 -17.36 -14.34
N TRP A 12 45.19 -16.58 -15.21
CA TRP A 12 46.66 -16.58 -15.27
C TRP A 12 47.25 -15.39 -16.05
N ASP A 13 48.38 -14.91 -15.54
CA ASP A 13 49.52 -14.29 -16.24
C ASP A 13 49.20 -12.94 -16.89
N SER A 14 49.26 -11.89 -16.06
CA SER A 14 49.42 -10.48 -16.45
C SER A 14 48.32 -9.82 -17.27
N SER A 15 47.34 -10.57 -17.77
CA SER A 15 46.10 -10.05 -18.37
C SER A 15 44.90 -10.46 -17.52
N SER A 16 44.37 -9.51 -16.73
CA SER A 16 43.06 -9.67 -16.12
C SER A 16 42.02 -9.93 -17.21
N ASN A 17 41.16 -10.95 -17.03
CA ASN A 17 40.08 -11.22 -17.99
C ASN A 17 38.90 -10.22 -17.82
N ASN A 18 39.00 -9.31 -16.84
CA ASN A 18 37.99 -8.29 -16.52
C ASN A 18 36.58 -8.88 -16.41
N LEU A 19 36.46 -10.13 -15.98
CA LEU A 19 35.17 -10.77 -15.79
C LEU A 19 34.47 -10.09 -14.62
N THR A 20 33.21 -9.75 -14.81
CA THR A 20 32.36 -9.08 -13.82
C THR A 20 31.14 -9.92 -13.48
N GLY A 21 30.45 -9.58 -12.40
CA GLY A 21 29.26 -10.28 -11.94
C GLY A 21 29.58 -11.36 -10.93
N SER A 22 28.57 -12.09 -10.47
CA SER A 22 28.71 -13.12 -9.45
C SER A 22 29.16 -14.46 -9.99
N ILE A 23 29.82 -15.26 -9.15
CA ILE A 23 30.11 -16.66 -9.45
C ILE A 23 28.76 -17.41 -9.46
N PRO A 24 28.37 -18.06 -10.57
CA PRO A 24 27.07 -18.73 -10.64
C PRO A 24 27.08 -20.04 -9.83
N PRO A 25 26.09 -20.28 -8.95
CA PRO A 25 26.00 -21.52 -8.17
C PRO A 25 25.87 -22.77 -9.06
N GLU A 26 25.38 -22.62 -10.30
CA GLU A 26 25.25 -23.71 -11.28
C GLU A 26 26.60 -24.32 -11.68
N LEU A 27 27.74 -23.66 -11.42
CA LEU A 27 29.06 -24.28 -11.60
C LEU A 27 29.22 -25.57 -10.79
N ALA A 28 28.51 -25.69 -9.65
CA ALA A 28 28.48 -26.91 -8.84
C ALA A 28 27.93 -28.13 -9.60
N GLN A 29 27.20 -27.94 -10.71
CA GLN A 29 26.68 -29.03 -11.54
C GLN A 29 27.79 -29.74 -12.34
N LEU A 30 29.00 -29.17 -12.43
CA LEU A 30 30.16 -29.74 -13.11
C LEU A 30 30.88 -30.74 -12.20
N SER A 31 30.23 -31.86 -11.86
CA SER A 31 30.73 -32.82 -10.84
C SER A 31 32.11 -33.45 -11.11
N ASN A 32 32.62 -33.36 -12.34
CA ASN A 32 33.97 -33.83 -12.72
C ASN A 32 35.06 -32.76 -12.57
N LEU A 33 34.71 -31.53 -12.17
CA LEU A 33 35.64 -30.41 -12.09
C LEU A 33 36.71 -30.67 -11.03
N THR A 34 37.96 -30.48 -11.43
CA THR A 34 39.16 -30.63 -10.60
C THR A 34 39.93 -29.33 -10.43
N VAL A 35 39.77 -28.39 -11.36
CA VAL A 35 40.44 -27.09 -11.38
C VAL A 35 39.39 -26.02 -11.65
N LEU A 36 39.30 -25.03 -10.75
CA LEU A 36 38.52 -23.81 -10.93
C LEU A 36 39.39 -22.60 -10.55
N LEU A 37 39.99 -21.96 -11.56
CA LEU A 37 40.80 -20.76 -11.38
C LEU A 37 40.03 -19.57 -11.95
N LEU A 38 39.62 -18.66 -11.07
CA LEU A 38 38.87 -17.44 -11.39
C LEU A 38 39.60 -16.18 -10.86
N ASP A 39 40.83 -16.34 -10.39
CA ASP A 39 41.59 -15.26 -9.78
C ASP A 39 41.89 -14.13 -10.77
N SER A 40 42.24 -12.95 -10.24
CA SER A 40 42.66 -11.78 -11.02
C SER A 40 41.56 -11.26 -11.97
N ASN A 41 40.33 -11.16 -11.48
CA ASN A 41 39.15 -10.67 -12.21
C ASN A 41 38.43 -9.56 -11.43
N SER A 42 37.22 -9.19 -11.84
CA SER A 42 36.35 -8.21 -11.16
C SER A 42 35.03 -8.86 -10.74
N LEU A 43 35.09 -10.13 -10.32
CA LEU A 43 33.92 -10.87 -9.87
C LEU A 43 33.43 -10.31 -8.53
N THR A 44 32.12 -10.15 -8.40
CA THR A 44 31.44 -9.60 -7.22
C THR A 44 30.54 -10.64 -6.57
N GLY A 45 29.84 -10.27 -5.49
CA GLY A 45 28.92 -11.18 -4.82
C GLY A 45 29.62 -12.19 -3.91
N SER A 46 28.83 -13.05 -3.28
CA SER A 46 29.34 -14.07 -2.35
C SER A 46 29.95 -15.26 -3.06
N ILE A 47 30.79 -16.01 -2.34
CA ILE A 47 31.23 -17.34 -2.78
C ILE A 47 30.04 -18.30 -2.65
N PRO A 48 29.57 -18.95 -3.72
CA PRO A 48 28.42 -19.84 -3.61
C PRO A 48 28.75 -21.07 -2.75
N PRO A 49 27.98 -21.38 -1.69
CA PRO A 49 28.19 -22.57 -0.87
C PRO A 49 28.06 -23.87 -1.70
N GLU A 50 27.31 -23.85 -2.81
CA GLU A 50 27.15 -24.97 -3.73
C GLU A 50 28.48 -25.45 -4.32
N LEU A 51 29.51 -24.61 -4.40
CA LEU A 51 30.84 -25.03 -4.85
C LEU A 51 31.42 -26.18 -4.00
N ALA A 52 30.99 -26.31 -2.74
CA ALA A 52 31.35 -27.44 -1.88
C ALA A 52 30.87 -28.81 -2.40
N GLN A 53 29.94 -28.85 -3.35
CA GLN A 53 29.45 -30.09 -3.98
C GLN A 53 30.46 -30.66 -4.99
N LEU A 54 31.46 -29.87 -5.42
CA LEU A 54 32.51 -30.27 -6.35
C LEU A 54 33.56 -31.14 -5.65
N SER A 55 33.16 -32.32 -5.20
CA SER A 55 33.99 -33.24 -4.41
C SER A 55 35.31 -33.65 -5.07
N ASN A 56 35.48 -33.52 -6.39
CA ASN A 56 36.72 -33.82 -7.11
C ASN A 56 37.69 -32.62 -7.21
N LEU A 57 37.29 -31.44 -6.72
CA LEU A 57 38.04 -30.20 -6.85
C LEU A 57 39.36 -30.29 -6.09
N LYS A 58 40.45 -29.93 -6.77
CA LYS A 58 41.82 -29.91 -6.25
C LYS A 58 42.36 -28.50 -6.10
N TYR A 59 41.92 -27.59 -6.97
CA TYR A 59 42.33 -26.19 -7.02
C TYR A 59 41.09 -25.29 -7.11
N LEU A 60 40.99 -24.35 -6.18
CA LEU A 60 39.97 -23.32 -6.13
C LEU A 60 40.64 -21.96 -5.87
N TRP A 61 40.90 -21.20 -6.94
CA TRP A 61 41.54 -19.90 -6.83
C TRP A 61 40.54 -18.81 -7.15
N LEU A 62 40.21 -18.01 -6.13
CA LEU A 62 39.26 -16.91 -6.19
C LEU A 62 39.90 -15.57 -5.80
N ASN A 63 41.20 -15.56 -5.46
CA ASN A 63 41.92 -14.38 -5.02
C ASN A 63 41.92 -13.24 -6.06
N GLU A 64 42.16 -12.01 -5.63
CA GLU A 64 42.23 -10.84 -6.52
C GLU A 64 40.93 -10.63 -7.32
N ASN A 65 39.81 -10.57 -6.60
CA ASN A 65 38.48 -10.25 -7.09
C ASN A 65 37.80 -9.26 -6.14
N GLN A 66 36.49 -9.05 -6.28
CA GLN A 66 35.65 -8.20 -5.43
C GLN A 66 34.59 -9.03 -4.69
N LEU A 67 34.88 -10.31 -4.42
CA LEU A 67 33.94 -11.23 -3.77
C LEU A 67 33.73 -10.81 -2.32
N CYS A 68 32.49 -10.81 -1.85
CA CYS A 68 32.08 -10.29 -0.56
C CYS A 68 31.36 -11.33 0.30
N GLY A 69 31.03 -10.96 1.54
CA GLY A 69 30.28 -11.81 2.46
C GLY A 69 31.12 -12.89 3.12
N GLU A 70 30.44 -13.88 3.69
CA GLU A 70 31.08 -14.99 4.40
C GLU A 70 31.83 -15.92 3.45
N ILE A 71 32.90 -16.53 3.96
CA ILE A 71 33.52 -17.70 3.35
C ILE A 71 32.68 -18.91 3.76
N PRO A 72 32.03 -19.64 2.83
CA PRO A 72 31.14 -20.73 3.19
C PRO A 72 31.86 -21.84 3.96
N SER A 73 31.36 -22.16 5.16
CA SER A 73 31.91 -23.25 5.98
C SER A 73 31.83 -24.61 5.28
N ASP A 74 30.89 -24.77 4.35
CA ASP A 74 30.72 -25.94 3.49
C ASP A 74 31.98 -26.28 2.67
N LEU A 75 32.86 -25.31 2.40
CA LEU A 75 34.12 -25.55 1.68
C LEU A 75 35.02 -26.57 2.41
N MET A 76 34.83 -26.78 3.73
CA MET A 76 35.52 -27.85 4.47
C MET A 76 35.19 -29.26 3.92
N ASN A 77 34.07 -29.43 3.22
CA ASN A 77 33.67 -30.70 2.60
C ASN A 77 34.49 -31.05 1.35
N LEU A 78 35.28 -30.11 0.80
CA LEU A 78 36.14 -30.32 -0.36
C LEU A 78 37.42 -31.08 0.00
N THR A 79 37.25 -32.36 0.35
CA THR A 79 38.34 -33.22 0.86
C THR A 79 39.46 -33.53 -0.14
N ASN A 80 39.27 -33.25 -1.44
CA ASN A 80 40.29 -33.44 -2.47
C ASN A 80 41.12 -32.19 -2.79
N LEU A 81 40.85 -31.05 -2.13
CA LEU A 81 41.70 -29.86 -2.26
C LEU A 81 43.14 -30.19 -1.87
N LEU A 82 44.09 -29.69 -2.66
CA LEU A 82 45.50 -29.82 -2.30
C LEU A 82 45.81 -28.98 -1.05
N SER A 83 46.87 -29.35 -0.33
CA SER A 83 47.35 -28.54 0.79
C SER A 83 47.78 -27.14 0.32
N SER A 84 47.83 -26.19 1.26
CA SER A 84 48.43 -24.86 1.05
C SER A 84 49.82 -24.96 0.38
N PRO A 85 50.16 -24.03 -0.53
CA PRO A 85 49.41 -22.84 -0.93
C PRO A 85 48.54 -23.01 -2.20
N ASP A 86 48.44 -24.23 -2.71
CA ASP A 86 47.93 -24.47 -4.06
C ASP A 86 46.45 -24.85 -4.10
N GLY A 87 45.89 -25.43 -3.04
CA GLY A 87 44.50 -25.89 -3.08
C GLY A 87 43.45 -24.78 -3.06
N LEU A 88 43.58 -23.81 -2.15
CA LEU A 88 42.60 -22.75 -1.95
C LEU A 88 43.29 -21.38 -1.87
N ARG A 89 42.79 -20.40 -2.63
CA ARG A 89 43.24 -19.00 -2.56
C ARG A 89 42.06 -18.05 -2.55
N LEU A 90 42.02 -17.19 -1.53
CA LEU A 90 40.89 -16.29 -1.25
C LEU A 90 41.31 -14.84 -0.99
N GLN A 91 42.61 -14.59 -0.80
CA GLN A 91 43.15 -13.28 -0.46
C GLN A 91 42.84 -12.20 -1.51
N THR A 92 42.88 -10.94 -1.12
CA THR A 92 42.61 -9.78 -1.99
C THR A 92 41.20 -9.84 -2.59
N ASN A 93 40.21 -10.13 -1.76
CA ASN A 93 38.78 -9.97 -2.02
C ASN A 93 38.17 -9.05 -0.95
N ASN A 94 36.85 -9.01 -0.88
CA ASN A 94 36.05 -8.31 0.12
C ASN A 94 35.41 -9.30 1.12
N LEU A 95 36.06 -10.42 1.44
CA LEU A 95 35.43 -11.46 2.29
C LEU A 95 35.50 -11.10 3.78
N ILE A 96 34.53 -11.57 4.57
CA ILE A 96 34.55 -11.46 6.03
C ILE A 96 35.78 -12.19 6.56
N ASN A 97 36.63 -11.46 7.29
CA ASN A 97 37.94 -11.93 7.77
C ASN A 97 38.08 -11.93 9.30
N THR A 98 36.95 -11.93 10.01
CA THR A 98 36.88 -11.92 11.48
C THR A 98 36.53 -13.30 12.02
N ASP A 99 37.42 -13.87 12.85
CA ASP A 99 37.27 -15.21 13.42
C ASP A 99 35.95 -15.44 14.18
N THR A 100 35.35 -14.39 14.75
CA THR A 100 34.11 -14.48 15.54
C THR A 100 32.87 -14.83 14.73
N GLU A 101 32.92 -14.63 13.41
CA GLU A 101 31.81 -14.95 12.49
C GLU A 101 31.85 -16.43 12.04
N TYR A 102 32.88 -17.19 12.44
CA TYR A 102 33.11 -18.55 11.96
C TYR A 102 33.23 -19.60 13.08
N PRO A 103 32.83 -20.86 12.82
CA PRO A 103 33.14 -21.98 13.70
C PRO A 103 34.66 -22.17 13.89
N ALA A 104 35.10 -22.52 15.11
CA ALA A 104 36.53 -22.58 15.45
C ALA A 104 37.31 -23.66 14.68
N ASP A 105 36.68 -24.78 14.37
CA ASP A 105 37.23 -25.85 13.53
C ASP A 105 37.38 -25.40 12.07
N PHE A 106 36.43 -24.61 11.56
CA PHE A 106 36.53 -23.99 10.24
C PHE A 106 37.66 -22.97 10.14
N VAL A 107 37.81 -22.10 11.14
CA VAL A 107 38.96 -21.18 11.21
C VAL A 107 40.28 -21.97 11.22
N THR A 108 40.36 -23.05 12.01
CA THR A 108 41.55 -23.91 12.06
C THR A 108 41.85 -24.56 10.70
N TRP A 109 40.81 -24.98 9.97
CA TRP A 109 40.95 -25.54 8.63
C TRP A 109 41.41 -24.49 7.61
N LEU A 110 40.82 -23.28 7.64
CA LEU A 110 41.22 -22.16 6.78
C LEU A 110 42.69 -21.77 6.99
N ASP A 111 43.12 -21.69 8.25
CA ASP A 111 44.51 -21.37 8.62
C ASP A 111 45.52 -22.39 8.06
N GLN A 112 45.09 -23.64 7.82
CA GLN A 112 45.94 -24.70 7.25
C GLN A 112 45.92 -24.70 5.71
N ILE A 113 44.74 -24.57 5.10
CA ILE A 113 44.56 -24.74 3.66
C ILE A 113 44.85 -23.45 2.88
N ASN A 114 44.64 -22.27 3.49
CA ASN A 114 44.87 -20.95 2.93
C ASN A 114 45.27 -19.96 4.04
N PRO A 115 46.52 -19.96 4.53
CA PRO A 115 46.96 -19.16 5.68
C PRO A 115 46.73 -17.65 5.54
N ASP A 116 46.69 -17.12 4.31
CA ASP A 116 46.52 -15.70 4.02
C ASP A 116 45.05 -15.30 3.78
N TRP A 117 44.09 -16.18 4.11
CA TRP A 117 42.66 -15.93 3.88
C TRP A 117 42.14 -14.64 4.56
N ARG A 118 42.81 -14.14 5.60
CA ARG A 118 42.44 -12.88 6.27
C ARG A 118 42.89 -11.62 5.52
N THR A 119 43.75 -11.73 4.51
CA THR A 119 44.19 -10.60 3.69
C THR A 119 43.06 -10.20 2.75
N GLN A 120 42.14 -9.35 3.23
CA GLN A 120 40.95 -8.88 2.52
C GLN A 120 40.90 -7.34 2.48
N VAL A 121 40.08 -6.79 1.60
CA VAL A 121 39.78 -5.35 1.46
C VAL A 121 38.35 -5.05 1.93
N SER A 122 38.06 -3.77 2.22
CA SER A 122 36.72 -3.33 2.68
C SER A 122 35.93 -2.66 1.54
N PRO A 123 34.58 -2.65 1.61
CA PRO A 123 33.71 -3.26 2.64
C PRO A 123 33.62 -4.78 2.52
N THR A 124 33.36 -5.51 3.61
CA THR A 124 33.34 -6.98 3.60
C THR A 124 31.97 -7.62 3.41
N TYR A 125 30.89 -6.87 3.62
CA TYR A 125 29.53 -7.34 3.39
C TYR A 125 29.12 -7.12 1.94
N CYS A 126 28.29 -8.01 1.40
CA CYS A 126 27.71 -7.84 0.08
C CYS A 126 26.66 -6.73 0.04
N SER A 127 26.30 -6.25 -1.15
CA SER A 127 25.30 -5.20 -1.32
C SER A 127 23.95 -5.68 -0.76
N LEU A 128 23.36 -4.94 0.17
CA LEU A 128 22.03 -5.22 0.69
C LEU A 128 21.01 -4.33 -0.01
N LEU A 129 20.02 -4.94 -0.67
CA LEU A 129 18.89 -4.24 -1.29
C LEU A 129 17.64 -4.46 -0.44
N GLN A 130 17.10 -3.38 0.11
CA GLN A 130 15.98 -3.46 1.06
C GLN A 130 15.04 -2.26 0.95
N PHE A 131 13.78 -2.44 1.34
CA PHE A 131 12.85 -1.33 1.47
C PHE A 131 13.35 -0.31 2.50
N SER A 132 13.07 0.97 2.27
CA SER A 132 13.43 2.05 3.18
C SER A 132 12.63 2.02 4.49
N ALA A 133 11.51 1.31 4.51
CA ALA A 133 10.62 1.13 5.66
C ALA A 133 9.98 -0.26 5.61
N THR A 134 9.62 -0.79 6.78
CA THR A 134 8.87 -2.06 6.90
C THR A 134 7.37 -1.87 6.73
N ASN A 135 6.85 -0.65 6.90
CA ASN A 135 5.46 -0.29 6.64
C ASN A 135 5.36 1.08 5.94
N TYR A 136 4.61 1.14 4.85
CA TYR A 136 4.22 2.35 4.13
C TYR A 136 2.74 2.64 4.38
N ASN A 137 2.42 3.74 5.05
CA ASN A 137 1.04 4.15 5.29
C ASN A 137 0.64 5.18 4.24
N ILE A 138 -0.41 4.89 3.48
CA ILE A 138 -0.86 5.68 2.33
C ILE A 138 -2.35 5.95 2.49
N ASN A 139 -2.77 7.18 2.17
CA ASN A 139 -4.20 7.49 2.14
C ASN A 139 -4.80 6.93 0.87
N GLU A 140 -6.01 6.39 0.93
CA GLU A 140 -6.71 5.87 -0.25
C GLU A 140 -6.90 6.93 -1.35
N GLY A 141 -7.12 8.18 -0.95
CA GLY A 141 -7.16 9.32 -1.87
C GLY A 141 -5.81 9.72 -2.45
N ASP A 142 -4.72 9.16 -1.93
CA ASP A 142 -3.41 9.25 -2.57
C ASP A 142 -3.39 8.24 -3.72
N SER A 143 -3.71 8.72 -4.92
CA SER A 143 -3.72 7.95 -6.19
C SER A 143 -2.58 6.94 -6.44
N ALA A 144 -1.45 7.03 -5.71
CA ALA A 144 -0.41 6.01 -5.74
C ALA A 144 0.44 5.98 -4.46
N ALA A 145 0.83 4.77 -4.05
CA ALA A 145 1.86 4.52 -3.05
C ALA A 145 3.25 4.58 -3.69
N THR A 146 4.16 5.41 -3.18
CA THR A 146 5.57 5.43 -3.59
C THR A 146 6.40 4.54 -2.68
N ILE A 147 6.95 3.46 -3.23
CA ILE A 147 7.77 2.50 -2.51
C ILE A 147 9.25 2.75 -2.85
N THR A 148 10.09 2.85 -1.82
CA THR A 148 11.52 3.15 -1.96
C THR A 148 12.38 1.96 -1.58
N VAL A 149 13.30 1.59 -2.46
CA VAL A 149 14.30 0.55 -2.24
C VAL A 149 15.68 1.18 -2.20
N THR A 150 16.43 0.81 -1.17
CA THR A 150 17.75 1.35 -0.84
C THR A 150 18.83 0.30 -1.12
N ARG A 151 20.05 0.76 -1.40
CA ARG A 151 21.25 -0.08 -1.55
C ARG A 151 22.25 0.27 -0.46
N THR A 152 22.53 -0.66 0.44
CA THR A 152 23.40 -0.47 1.62
C THR A 152 24.54 -1.50 1.67
N GLU A 153 25.39 -1.41 2.70
CA GLU A 153 26.59 -2.23 2.94
C GLU A 153 27.74 -2.05 1.93
N ASN A 154 27.48 -2.15 0.63
CA ASN A 154 28.44 -1.84 -0.42
C ASN A 154 27.78 -1.38 -1.72
N SER A 155 28.60 -0.90 -2.66
CA SER A 155 28.17 -0.52 -4.02
C SER A 155 28.99 -1.16 -5.14
N LEU A 156 29.66 -2.28 -4.87
CA LEU A 156 30.50 -2.98 -5.83
C LEU A 156 29.65 -3.78 -6.82
N GLY A 157 29.93 -3.62 -8.11
CA GLY A 157 29.22 -4.30 -9.18
C GLY A 157 27.85 -3.69 -9.50
N ALA A 158 27.38 -3.95 -10.71
CA ALA A 158 26.00 -3.70 -11.07
C ALA A 158 25.09 -4.76 -10.43
N VAL A 159 23.97 -4.33 -9.87
CA VAL A 159 22.98 -5.21 -9.23
C VAL A 159 21.58 -4.83 -9.70
N SER A 160 20.70 -5.81 -9.75
CA SER A 160 19.28 -5.62 -10.04
C SER A 160 18.46 -6.53 -9.16
N LEU A 161 17.17 -6.23 -9.04
CA LEU A 161 16.18 -7.11 -8.43
C LEU A 161 14.85 -6.94 -9.13
N GLU A 162 13.96 -7.90 -8.91
CA GLU A 162 12.55 -7.82 -9.25
C GLU A 162 11.74 -7.49 -8.00
N TYR A 163 10.66 -6.73 -8.16
CA TYR A 163 9.67 -6.49 -7.11
C TYR A 163 8.30 -6.97 -7.55
N ALA A 164 7.47 -7.35 -6.58
CA ALA A 164 6.10 -7.74 -6.81
C ALA A 164 5.21 -7.40 -5.62
N THR A 165 3.98 -6.97 -5.90
CA THR A 165 2.90 -6.84 -4.92
C THR A 165 2.18 -8.18 -4.72
N SER A 166 1.66 -8.43 -3.52
CA SER A 166 0.79 -9.56 -3.21
C SER A 166 -0.36 -9.13 -2.30
N ASP A 167 -1.55 -9.66 -2.57
CA ASP A 167 -2.76 -9.41 -1.80
C ASP A 167 -2.59 -9.84 -0.33
N GLU A 168 -3.23 -9.09 0.57
CA GLU A 168 -3.49 -9.54 1.94
C GLU A 168 -4.97 -9.30 2.28
N THR A 169 -5.31 -8.23 3.02
CA THR A 169 -6.71 -7.82 3.18
C THR A 169 -7.16 -6.94 2.02
N ALA A 170 -6.28 -6.06 1.53
CA ALA A 170 -6.41 -5.38 0.25
C ALA A 170 -6.08 -6.36 -0.89
N THR A 171 -6.87 -6.29 -1.95
CA THR A 171 -6.90 -7.18 -3.11
C THR A 171 -6.89 -6.40 -4.42
N ALA A 172 -6.07 -6.84 -5.38
CA ALA A 172 -6.14 -6.30 -6.73
C ALA A 172 -7.30 -6.95 -7.54
N PRO A 173 -8.07 -6.19 -8.34
CA PRO A 173 -7.88 -4.77 -8.67
C PRO A 173 -8.79 -3.82 -7.86
N ASN A 174 -9.36 -4.27 -6.74
CA ASN A 174 -10.36 -3.47 -6.01
C ASN A 174 -9.70 -2.31 -5.27
N ASP A 175 -8.60 -2.59 -4.56
CA ASP A 175 -8.04 -1.64 -3.58
C ASP A 175 -6.70 -1.07 -4.08
N TYR A 176 -6.00 -1.83 -4.92
CA TYR A 176 -4.76 -1.41 -5.57
C TYR A 176 -4.54 -2.14 -6.90
N SER A 177 -3.63 -1.63 -7.73
CA SER A 177 -3.23 -2.32 -8.97
C SER A 177 -2.03 -3.25 -8.75
N GLN A 178 -2.20 -4.54 -9.07
CA GLN A 178 -1.10 -5.51 -9.01
C GLN A 178 0.09 -5.02 -9.84
N THR A 179 1.25 -4.88 -9.20
CA THR A 179 2.41 -4.20 -9.76
C THR A 179 3.65 -5.06 -9.61
N THR A 180 4.37 -5.25 -10.72
CA THR A 180 5.68 -5.95 -10.76
C THR A 180 6.65 -5.16 -11.62
N GLY A 181 7.95 -5.40 -11.44
CA GLY A 181 8.97 -4.74 -12.25
C GLY A 181 10.39 -5.05 -11.79
N THR A 182 11.35 -4.29 -12.32
CA THR A 182 12.78 -4.48 -12.07
C THR A 182 13.42 -3.14 -11.69
N LEU A 183 14.23 -3.14 -10.64
CA LEU A 183 15.08 -2.01 -10.26
C LEU A 183 16.54 -2.36 -10.55
N ASN A 184 17.30 -1.37 -11.04
CA ASN A 184 18.68 -1.56 -11.47
C ASN A 184 19.58 -0.48 -10.86
N TRP A 185 20.73 -0.91 -10.34
CA TRP A 185 21.83 -0.07 -9.91
C TRP A 185 23.06 -0.38 -10.75
N ALA A 186 23.68 0.66 -11.29
CA ALA A 186 24.98 0.52 -11.92
C ALA A 186 26.07 0.25 -10.86
N ASP A 187 27.26 -0.15 -11.31
CA ASP A 187 28.44 -0.23 -10.45
C ASP A 187 28.72 1.15 -9.80
N GLY A 188 28.88 1.16 -8.48
CA GLY A 188 29.05 2.37 -7.67
C GLY A 188 27.78 3.19 -7.40
N ASP A 189 26.62 2.85 -7.98
CA ASP A 189 25.36 3.58 -7.77
C ASP A 189 24.76 3.25 -6.40
N THR A 190 24.64 4.25 -5.53
CA THR A 190 24.03 4.17 -4.19
C THR A 190 22.73 4.97 -4.10
N ALA A 191 22.19 5.49 -5.20
CA ALA A 191 20.96 6.26 -5.18
C ALA A 191 19.75 5.34 -4.94
N ASP A 192 18.85 5.78 -4.07
CA ASP A 192 17.57 5.12 -3.86
C ASP A 192 16.80 5.01 -5.18
N LYS A 193 16.10 3.89 -5.35
CA LYS A 193 15.19 3.67 -6.47
C LYS A 193 13.77 3.56 -5.95
N THR A 194 12.82 4.02 -6.75
CA THR A 194 11.42 3.98 -6.37
C THR A 194 10.58 3.33 -7.47
N PHE A 195 9.46 2.76 -7.07
CA PHE A 195 8.36 2.41 -7.95
C PHE A 195 7.05 2.86 -7.31
N THR A 196 6.01 3.00 -8.12
CA THR A 196 4.68 3.38 -7.66
C THR A 196 3.73 2.20 -7.80
N VAL A 197 2.83 2.07 -6.84
CA VAL A 197 1.68 1.16 -6.90
C VAL A 197 0.44 2.03 -6.91
N ASP A 198 -0.39 1.92 -7.94
CA ASP A 198 -1.62 2.72 -8.04
C ASP A 198 -2.61 2.24 -6.96
N ILE A 199 -3.17 3.20 -6.22
CA ILE A 199 -4.20 2.97 -5.19
C ILE A 199 -5.56 3.32 -5.80
N ILE A 200 -6.57 2.50 -5.53
CA ILE A 200 -7.91 2.69 -6.06
C ILE A 200 -8.73 3.42 -5.00
N ASP A 201 -9.09 4.66 -5.31
CA ASP A 201 -9.94 5.52 -4.48
C ASP A 201 -11.40 5.28 -4.85
N ASP A 202 -12.26 5.03 -3.86
CA ASP A 202 -13.69 4.91 -4.08
C ASP A 202 -14.53 5.91 -3.25
N SER A 203 -15.69 5.52 -2.74
CA SER A 203 -16.57 6.38 -1.95
C SER A 203 -17.21 5.64 -0.78
N GLU A 204 -16.83 4.38 -0.57
CA GLU A 204 -17.33 3.53 0.49
C GLU A 204 -16.36 3.62 1.67
N GLN A 205 -16.90 3.88 2.87
CA GLN A 205 -16.06 3.81 4.06
C GLN A 205 -15.72 2.37 4.39
N GLU A 206 -14.43 2.06 4.35
CA GLU A 206 -13.87 0.75 4.64
C GLU A 206 -13.04 0.72 5.93
N SER A 207 -12.59 -0.49 6.29
CA SER A 207 -11.56 -0.62 7.33
C SER A 207 -10.18 -0.47 6.68
N HIS A 208 -9.18 -0.05 7.45
CA HIS A 208 -7.80 -0.04 6.96
C HIS A 208 -7.39 -1.41 6.44
N GLU A 209 -6.83 -1.43 5.23
CA GLU A 209 -6.45 -2.65 4.55
C GLU A 209 -4.94 -2.70 4.27
N THR A 210 -4.41 -3.89 4.03
CA THR A 210 -3.00 -4.11 3.73
C THR A 210 -2.77 -4.95 2.50
N PHE A 211 -1.67 -4.67 1.80
CA PHE A 211 -1.04 -5.58 0.84
C PHE A 211 0.47 -5.61 1.11
N SER A 212 1.17 -6.63 0.59
CA SER A 212 2.61 -6.76 0.77
C SER A 212 3.38 -6.46 -0.51
N VAL A 213 4.62 -5.99 -0.34
CA VAL A 213 5.61 -5.85 -1.41
C VAL A 213 6.84 -6.68 -1.08
N SER A 214 7.30 -7.46 -2.05
CA SER A 214 8.44 -8.35 -1.91
C SER A 214 9.51 -8.07 -2.96
N LEU A 215 10.76 -8.33 -2.61
CA LEU A 215 11.91 -8.29 -3.50
C LEU A 215 12.31 -9.72 -3.85
N GLY A 216 12.77 -9.94 -5.08
CA GLY A 216 13.19 -11.25 -5.57
C GLY A 216 14.22 -11.17 -6.68
N ASN A 217 14.75 -12.33 -7.05
CA ASN A 217 15.67 -12.52 -8.18
C ASN A 217 16.84 -11.50 -8.21
N PRO A 218 17.60 -11.33 -7.12
CA PRO A 218 18.72 -10.39 -7.11
C PRO A 218 19.83 -10.85 -8.06
N THR A 219 20.56 -9.90 -8.63
CA THR A 219 21.74 -10.16 -9.47
C THR A 219 22.99 -9.53 -8.85
N GLY A 220 24.17 -9.93 -9.34
CA GLY A 220 25.46 -9.39 -8.87
C GLY A 220 25.84 -9.81 -7.44
N GLY A 221 25.11 -10.78 -6.87
CA GLY A 221 25.29 -11.27 -5.51
C GLY A 221 24.79 -10.30 -4.42
N ALA A 222 23.82 -9.45 -4.75
CA ALA A 222 23.12 -8.67 -3.76
C ALA A 222 22.28 -9.56 -2.84
N GLU A 223 22.28 -9.23 -1.55
CA GLU A 223 21.38 -9.79 -0.56
C GLU A 223 20.09 -8.97 -0.52
N LEU A 224 18.97 -9.61 -0.21
CA LEU A 224 17.66 -8.97 -0.12
C LEU A 224 17.24 -8.82 1.34
N GLY A 225 16.66 -7.66 1.66
CA GLY A 225 15.96 -7.45 2.92
C GLY A 225 14.59 -8.13 2.97
N GLU A 226 13.93 -8.00 4.11
CA GLU A 226 12.59 -8.54 4.34
C GLU A 226 11.51 -7.84 3.49
N PRO A 227 10.39 -8.51 3.19
CA PRO A 227 9.21 -7.87 2.60
C PRO A 227 8.70 -6.68 3.44
N ALA A 228 8.05 -5.72 2.79
CA ALA A 228 7.37 -4.60 3.47
C ALA A 228 5.86 -4.69 3.27
N VAL A 229 5.12 -4.07 4.19
CA VAL A 229 3.66 -3.95 4.14
C VAL A 229 3.29 -2.54 3.68
N VAL A 230 2.23 -2.43 2.90
CA VAL A 230 1.59 -1.16 2.59
C VAL A 230 0.21 -1.18 3.25
N THR A 231 -0.07 -0.17 4.08
CA THR A 231 -1.37 0.04 4.71
C THR A 231 -2.11 1.16 3.99
N ILE A 232 -3.29 0.85 3.46
CA ILE A 232 -4.21 1.81 2.86
C ILE A 232 -5.15 2.31 3.97
N THR A 233 -5.15 3.63 4.20
CA THR A 233 -6.08 4.27 5.14
C THR A 233 -7.25 4.86 4.36
N ASP A 234 -8.43 4.28 4.58
CA ASP A 234 -9.74 4.78 4.14
C ASP A 234 -9.83 6.30 4.37
N ASN A 235 -10.22 7.02 3.32
CA ASN A 235 -10.37 8.47 3.37
C ASN A 235 -11.85 8.90 3.41
N ASP A 236 -12.76 7.94 3.33
CA ASP A 236 -14.17 8.15 3.17
C ASP A 236 -14.93 8.33 4.48
N THR A 237 -16.16 8.83 4.35
CA THR A 237 -17.06 9.03 5.49
C THR A 237 -18.42 8.45 5.19
N ILE A 238 -19.00 7.68 6.12
CA ILE A 238 -20.36 7.18 5.95
C ILE A 238 -21.34 8.35 5.92
N GLN A 239 -22.07 8.51 4.82
CA GLN A 239 -23.20 9.44 4.73
C GLN A 239 -24.54 8.73 4.99
N LYS A 240 -25.54 9.51 5.39
CA LYS A 240 -26.93 9.10 5.60
C LYS A 240 -27.87 10.09 4.93
N THR A 241 -28.94 9.57 4.35
CA THR A 241 -29.89 10.37 3.58
C THR A 241 -30.96 10.98 4.49
N LEU A 242 -31.15 12.29 4.42
CA LEU A 242 -32.28 13.00 5.00
C LEU A 242 -33.30 13.34 3.91
N SER A 243 -34.48 12.74 3.98
CA SER A 243 -35.61 13.03 3.09
C SER A 243 -36.65 13.91 3.77
N VAL A 244 -37.05 15.00 3.14
CA VAL A 244 -38.04 15.94 3.69
C VAL A 244 -39.27 16.03 2.79
N THR A 245 -40.43 15.73 3.36
CA THR A 245 -41.72 15.89 2.68
C THR A 245 -42.37 17.21 3.10
N LYS A 246 -42.71 18.06 2.13
CA LYS A 246 -43.46 19.29 2.36
C LYS A 246 -44.93 19.13 1.98
N THR A 247 -45.84 19.43 2.89
CA THR A 247 -47.28 19.48 2.62
C THR A 247 -47.84 20.88 2.89
N GLY A 248 -48.54 21.45 1.91
CA GLY A 248 -49.05 22.84 1.97
C GLY A 248 -48.03 23.90 1.55
N ASN A 249 -48.37 25.17 1.79
CA ASN A 249 -47.62 26.33 1.30
C ASN A 249 -46.66 26.87 2.37
N GLY A 250 -45.37 26.82 2.05
CA GLY A 250 -44.27 27.25 2.90
C GLY A 250 -42.90 26.85 2.32
N THR A 251 -41.84 27.20 3.03
CA THR A 251 -40.45 26.82 2.72
C THR A 251 -39.83 26.06 3.87
N ILE A 252 -38.89 25.16 3.58
CA ILE A 252 -38.13 24.41 4.58
C ILE A 252 -36.66 24.56 4.23
N THR A 253 -35.82 24.91 5.19
CA THR A 253 -34.37 25.00 4.98
C THR A 253 -33.62 24.22 6.05
N SER A 254 -32.44 23.68 5.73
CA SER A 254 -31.55 23.05 6.71
C SER A 254 -30.33 23.90 7.07
N THR A 255 -29.79 23.65 8.27
CA THR A 255 -28.42 23.97 8.68
C THR A 255 -27.78 22.71 9.28
N PRO A 256 -26.65 22.18 8.75
CA PRO A 256 -25.92 22.63 7.56
C PRO A 256 -26.79 22.69 6.30
N THR A 257 -26.42 23.53 5.34
CA THR A 257 -27.20 23.76 4.12
C THR A 257 -27.23 22.50 3.24
N GLY A 258 -28.39 22.18 2.67
CA GLY A 258 -28.55 21.10 1.70
C GLY A 258 -30.02 20.84 1.34
N ILE A 259 -30.92 20.97 2.31
CA ILE A 259 -32.38 20.89 2.08
C ILE A 259 -32.98 22.29 1.88
N ASN A 260 -33.80 22.48 0.84
CA ASN A 260 -34.57 23.72 0.60
C ASN A 260 -36.07 23.52 0.32
N CYS A 261 -36.50 22.28 0.05
CA CYS A 261 -37.85 21.84 -0.30
C CYS A 261 -38.63 22.79 -1.24
N GLY A 262 -37.92 23.39 -2.18
CA GLY A 262 -38.45 24.12 -3.34
C GLY A 262 -38.05 23.41 -4.63
N THR A 263 -36.78 23.00 -4.72
CA THR A 263 -36.24 22.15 -5.78
C THR A 263 -35.57 20.89 -5.23
N ASP A 264 -35.12 20.93 -3.97
CA ASP A 264 -34.37 19.85 -3.36
C ASP A 264 -34.89 19.49 -1.96
N CYS A 265 -35.35 18.26 -1.84
CA CYS A 265 -35.97 17.69 -0.65
C CYS A 265 -35.17 16.52 -0.07
N THR A 266 -34.01 16.19 -0.62
CA THR A 266 -33.24 15.01 -0.24
C THR A 266 -31.76 15.34 -0.26
N GLU A 267 -31.06 15.11 0.84
CA GLU A 267 -29.63 15.43 0.95
C GLU A 267 -28.93 14.37 1.80
N ASP A 268 -27.68 14.07 1.45
CA ASP A 268 -26.82 13.17 2.19
C ASP A 268 -25.90 13.97 3.13
N TYR A 269 -25.84 13.52 4.39
CA TYR A 269 -24.99 14.14 5.41
C TYR A 269 -24.12 13.09 6.08
N ASN A 270 -22.89 13.45 6.42
CA ASN A 270 -21.98 12.57 7.16
C ASN A 270 -22.63 12.08 8.47
N THR A 271 -22.34 10.84 8.84
CA THR A 271 -22.89 10.20 10.02
C THR A 271 -22.57 11.00 11.28
N GLY A 272 -23.57 11.20 12.15
CA GLY A 272 -23.44 12.00 13.36
C GLY A 272 -23.62 13.52 13.16
N THR A 273 -23.78 14.00 11.93
CA THR A 273 -24.10 15.41 11.65
C THR A 273 -25.43 15.77 12.29
N GLU A 274 -25.46 16.87 13.05
CA GLU A 274 -26.70 17.44 13.57
C GLU A 274 -27.29 18.41 12.53
N VAL A 275 -28.46 18.08 12.00
CA VAL A 275 -29.17 18.88 11.00
C VAL A 275 -30.38 19.54 11.65
N THR A 276 -30.45 20.86 11.58
CA THR A 276 -31.60 21.65 12.01
C THR A 276 -32.44 22.08 10.81
N LEU A 277 -33.66 21.59 10.72
CA LEU A 277 -34.68 22.00 9.75
C LEU A 277 -35.54 23.14 10.32
N THR A 278 -35.71 24.19 9.53
CA THR A 278 -36.54 25.35 9.85
C THR A 278 -37.67 25.47 8.83
N ALA A 279 -38.91 25.51 9.30
CA ALA A 279 -40.10 25.71 8.48
C ALA A 279 -40.54 27.17 8.56
N THR A 280 -40.75 27.81 7.41
CA THR A 280 -41.30 29.17 7.33
C THR A 280 -42.59 29.13 6.51
N PRO A 281 -43.76 29.42 7.11
CA PRO A 281 -45.02 29.46 6.37
C PRO A 281 -45.04 30.62 5.37
N GLU A 282 -45.67 30.39 4.22
CA GLU A 282 -45.97 31.47 3.26
C GLU A 282 -47.14 32.32 3.77
N ALA A 283 -47.30 33.54 3.26
CA ALA A 283 -48.44 34.40 3.59
C ALA A 283 -49.79 33.69 3.33
N GLY A 284 -50.66 33.66 4.35
CA GLY A 284 -51.95 32.96 4.30
C GLY A 284 -51.88 31.47 4.64
N SER A 285 -50.80 31.02 5.26
CA SER A 285 -50.58 29.65 5.72
C SER A 285 -49.99 29.66 7.14
N THR A 286 -50.27 28.63 7.93
CA THR A 286 -49.70 28.39 9.26
C THR A 286 -48.94 27.07 9.25
N PHE A 287 -47.74 27.05 9.82
CA PHE A 287 -47.00 25.82 10.08
C PHE A 287 -47.63 25.07 11.27
N THR A 288 -48.14 23.86 11.04
CA THR A 288 -48.85 23.08 12.06
C THR A 288 -47.95 22.09 12.80
N GLY A 289 -46.78 21.78 12.24
CA GLY A 289 -45.75 20.98 12.91
C GLY A 289 -45.03 19.98 12.01
N TRP A 290 -44.04 19.34 12.63
CA TRP A 290 -43.25 18.24 12.08
C TRP A 290 -43.83 16.88 12.45
N SER A 291 -43.61 15.88 11.60
CA SER A 291 -43.85 14.45 11.88
C SER A 291 -42.77 13.57 11.22
N GLY A 292 -42.75 12.27 11.54
CA GLY A 292 -41.71 11.33 11.08
C GLY A 292 -40.61 11.21 12.14
N ASP A 293 -39.34 11.31 11.72
CA ASP A 293 -38.17 11.29 12.61
C ASP A 293 -38.00 12.58 13.44
N CYS A 294 -39.00 13.46 13.39
CA CYS A 294 -39.05 14.71 14.14
C CYS A 294 -40.47 15.08 14.51
N ASN A 295 -40.66 15.89 15.56
CA ASN A 295 -41.99 16.27 16.04
C ASN A 295 -42.04 17.70 16.61
N GLY A 296 -43.26 18.19 16.83
CA GLY A 296 -43.51 19.50 17.42
C GLY A 296 -43.55 20.65 16.41
N THR A 297 -43.61 21.88 16.91
CA THR A 297 -43.80 23.11 16.10
C THR A 297 -42.59 24.04 16.10
N GLY A 298 -41.54 23.72 16.86
CA GLY A 298 -40.27 24.45 16.86
C GLY A 298 -39.39 24.06 15.67
N ASN A 299 -38.12 24.44 15.73
CA ASN A 299 -37.13 23.90 14.80
C ASN A 299 -37.00 22.39 15.02
N CYS A 300 -36.85 21.67 13.93
CA CYS A 300 -36.64 20.23 13.96
C CYS A 300 -35.13 19.95 13.95
N VAL A 301 -34.61 19.27 14.97
CA VAL A 301 -33.19 18.93 15.07
C VAL A 301 -33.05 17.41 15.04
N VAL A 302 -32.31 16.89 14.07
CA VAL A 302 -32.04 15.45 13.90
C VAL A 302 -30.55 15.19 13.84
N THR A 303 -30.10 14.06 14.38
CA THR A 303 -28.71 13.60 14.24
C THR A 303 -28.68 12.47 13.21
N MET A 304 -27.88 12.65 12.15
CA MET A 304 -27.81 11.77 10.99
C MET A 304 -27.07 10.47 11.30
N ASN A 305 -27.66 9.60 12.11
CA ASN A 305 -27.07 8.30 12.46
C ASN A 305 -27.62 7.15 11.60
N ASN A 306 -28.74 7.38 10.93
CA ASN A 306 -29.41 6.48 9.99
C ASN A 306 -30.08 7.34 8.91
N ASP A 307 -30.63 6.72 7.87
CA ASP A 307 -31.48 7.47 6.93
C ASP A 307 -32.75 7.92 7.65
N LEU A 308 -33.10 9.20 7.49
CA LEU A 308 -34.20 9.84 8.20
C LEU A 308 -35.21 10.45 7.23
N SER A 309 -36.47 10.46 7.64
CA SER A 309 -37.58 11.04 6.90
C SER A 309 -38.41 11.96 7.80
N VAL A 310 -38.47 13.24 7.43
CA VAL A 310 -39.22 14.28 8.16
C VAL A 310 -40.31 14.86 7.27
N THR A 311 -41.50 15.08 7.81
CA THR A 311 -42.60 15.77 7.10
C THR A 311 -42.92 17.09 7.78
N ALA A 312 -42.98 18.17 7.02
CA ALA A 312 -43.48 19.47 7.47
C ALA A 312 -44.90 19.68 6.94
N THR A 313 -45.81 20.09 7.83
CA THR A 313 -47.20 20.38 7.47
C THR A 313 -47.52 21.85 7.63
N PHE A 314 -48.01 22.44 6.55
CA PHE A 314 -48.54 23.80 6.47
C PHE A 314 -50.02 23.73 6.11
N GLN A 315 -50.85 24.50 6.79
CA GLN A 315 -52.29 24.59 6.52
C GLN A 315 -52.67 26.03 6.18
N PRO A 316 -53.59 26.26 5.22
CA PRO A 316 -54.09 27.59 4.92
C PRO A 316 -54.69 28.26 6.17
N ASP A 317 -54.44 29.55 6.32
CA ASP A 317 -55.02 30.37 7.37
C ASP A 317 -56.51 30.58 7.11
N GLN A 318 -57.35 29.66 7.57
CA GLN A 318 -58.80 29.81 7.43
C GLN A 318 -59.34 30.83 8.44
N LYS A 319 -60.18 31.75 7.98
CA LYS A 319 -60.97 32.65 8.83
C LYS A 319 -62.43 32.28 8.74
N THR A 320 -63.04 32.06 9.91
CA THR A 320 -64.46 31.82 10.01
C THR A 320 -65.24 33.12 9.87
N LEU A 321 -66.08 33.21 8.83
CA LEU A 321 -67.04 34.29 8.67
C LEU A 321 -68.42 33.80 9.12
N SER A 322 -68.97 34.43 10.16
CA SER A 322 -70.33 34.19 10.63
C SER A 322 -71.23 35.37 10.30
N VAL A 323 -72.40 35.08 9.71
CA VAL A 323 -73.39 36.08 9.33
C VAL A 323 -74.69 35.84 10.09
N THR A 324 -75.17 36.88 10.79
CA THR A 324 -76.42 36.83 11.53
C THR A 324 -77.50 37.64 10.80
N LYS A 325 -78.64 37.02 10.51
CA LYS A 325 -79.81 37.71 9.94
C LYS A 325 -80.59 38.41 11.06
N ASN A 326 -80.86 39.72 10.92
CA ASN A 326 -81.68 40.48 11.86
C ASN A 326 -82.80 41.25 11.11
N GLY A 327 -84.00 41.34 11.71
CA GLY A 327 -85.20 41.94 11.12
C GLY A 327 -86.22 40.93 10.54
N THR A 328 -87.41 41.41 10.17
CA THR A 328 -88.56 40.58 9.74
C THR A 328 -88.74 40.46 8.21
N GLY A 329 -87.79 40.96 7.42
CA GLY A 329 -87.87 40.94 5.96
C GLY A 329 -87.49 39.59 5.32
N ASN A 330 -88.02 39.31 4.13
CA ASN A 330 -87.83 38.05 3.38
C ASN A 330 -86.56 38.01 2.50
N GLY A 331 -85.55 38.85 2.77
CA GLY A 331 -84.31 38.88 1.98
C GLY A 331 -83.47 37.61 2.11
N THR A 332 -82.61 37.35 1.13
CA THR A 332 -81.65 36.22 1.10
C THR A 332 -80.22 36.71 1.27
N ILE A 333 -79.35 35.87 1.85
CA ILE A 333 -77.90 36.12 1.97
C ILE A 333 -77.20 35.07 1.10
N THR A 334 -76.17 35.50 0.36
CA THR A 334 -75.31 34.62 -0.44
C THR A 334 -73.89 35.17 -0.41
N SER A 335 -72.88 34.31 -0.34
CA SER A 335 -71.47 34.70 -0.42
C SER A 335 -70.81 34.32 -1.75
N THR A 336 -69.67 34.96 -2.05
CA THR A 336 -68.77 34.56 -3.14
C THR A 336 -67.33 34.70 -2.62
N PRO A 337 -66.53 33.60 -2.51
CA PRO A 337 -66.85 32.21 -2.85
C PRO A 337 -68.07 31.66 -2.12
N THR A 338 -68.77 30.70 -2.73
CA THR A 338 -70.01 30.13 -2.17
C THR A 338 -69.74 29.41 -0.86
N GLY A 339 -70.57 29.64 0.16
CA GLY A 339 -70.53 28.88 1.42
C GLY A 339 -71.53 29.36 2.48
N ILE A 340 -71.82 30.66 2.54
CA ILE A 340 -72.82 31.23 3.45
C ILE A 340 -74.13 31.49 2.69
N ASN A 341 -75.24 30.92 3.18
CA ASN A 341 -76.58 31.16 2.64
C ASN A 341 -77.60 31.68 3.67
N CYS A 342 -77.26 31.60 4.96
CA CYS A 342 -78.09 31.93 6.11
C CYS A 342 -79.54 31.41 6.04
N GLY A 343 -79.71 30.21 5.48
CA GLY A 343 -80.93 29.40 5.53
C GLY A 343 -80.72 28.15 6.39
N THR A 344 -79.66 27.39 6.08
CA THR A 344 -79.20 26.24 6.88
C THR A 344 -77.76 26.40 7.36
N ASP A 345 -76.98 27.25 6.69
CA ASP A 345 -75.59 27.52 7.04
C ASP A 345 -75.30 29.02 7.06
N CYS A 346 -74.92 29.51 8.24
CA CYS A 346 -74.62 30.91 8.52
C CYS A 346 -73.13 31.16 8.79
N THR A 347 -72.29 30.13 8.72
CA THR A 347 -70.90 30.19 9.15
C THR A 347 -70.02 29.37 8.22
N GLU A 348 -69.04 30.00 7.57
CA GLU A 348 -68.13 29.32 6.64
C GLU A 348 -66.68 29.69 6.93
N ASN A 349 -65.75 28.76 6.65
CA ASN A 349 -64.32 29.01 6.69
C ASN A 349 -63.83 29.41 5.29
N TYR A 350 -63.23 30.60 5.19
CA TYR A 350 -62.62 31.10 3.96
C TYR A 350 -61.11 31.25 4.08
#